data_AF-C1HDV8-F1
#
_entry.id   AF-C1HDV8-F1
#
_cell.length_a   1.000
_cell.length_b   1.000
_cell.length_c   1.000
_cell.angle_alpha   90.00
_cell.angle_beta   90.00
_cell.angle_gamma   90.00
#
_symmetry.space_group_name_H-M   'P 1'
#
loop_
_entity.id
_entity.type
_entity.pdbx_description
1 polymer ?
#
loop_
_entity_poly.entity_id
_entity_poly.type
_entity_poly.pdbx_seq_one_letter_code
_entity_poly.pdbx_strand_id
1 'polypeptide(L)'
;MVSLQVLRSRPAVFAFISITIILGLVKLSQSLDHRPWTRYTSAGGRKPDGNSYWPVQQQPQHAQHGEVLVKPTNVNITGMVFYGRRSRVESMHCYVERNLVENGGWLDEVLWFANTKNKEDLAYLDEILKRSPRYKKIPLDKTVGWPDYAKLWRVVKRGTVYVKIDDDIVWLADDAIPHMVTTKLANPDNFAVSANVINGPPLSFLHFHLGALHPFFPELEEHATHKNRSDLQNWRPSSHPFWAGKSDFEWALDEKPPSGNTHRWLRLKDDKSLCRTPVAKLTYDFWGPTYESWAIAAQQHYSLLENIERNTTHLYKFQPPWNMQGQRIRINCLAILGDDVLDTDVEHWPDNRGDEDMIVLDLPKKLQRHVLVEGRALAAHFNFMHQANLTSTDLLSRYNAYAKEMICKPPPKPTQQPKPNPNPELKKEQKKEKERR
;
A
#
# COMPACT_ATOMS: atom_id res chain seq x y z
N MET A 1 -7.79 54.43 -7.91
CA MET A 1 -9.03 53.73 -8.30
C MET A 1 -8.90 53.32 -9.77
N VAL A 2 -8.39 52.13 -10.05
CA VAL A 2 -8.43 51.55 -11.40
C VAL A 2 -9.66 50.67 -11.43
N SER A 3 -10.64 51.08 -12.23
CA SER A 3 -11.97 50.46 -12.29
C SER A 3 -11.88 48.99 -12.71
N LEU A 4 -12.47 48.11 -11.88
CA LEU A 4 -12.54 46.66 -12.09
C LEU A 4 -13.39 46.24 -13.31
N GLN A 5 -13.90 47.18 -14.09
CA GLN A 5 -14.67 46.88 -15.30
C GLN A 5 -13.82 46.65 -16.56
N VAL A 6 -12.51 46.89 -16.53
CA VAL A 6 -11.65 46.72 -17.73
C VAL A 6 -11.12 45.29 -17.90
N LEU A 7 -11.27 44.40 -16.91
CA LEU A 7 -10.79 43.01 -17.03
C LEU A 7 -11.80 42.03 -17.66
N ARG A 8 -12.99 42.46 -18.07
CA ARG A 8 -14.04 41.55 -18.58
C ARG A 8 -14.24 41.51 -20.10
N SER A 9 -13.36 42.12 -20.90
CA SER A 9 -13.61 42.29 -22.34
C SER A 9 -12.43 41.98 -23.28
N ARG A 10 -11.56 41.02 -22.94
CA ARG A 10 -10.53 40.53 -23.89
C ARG A 10 -10.44 39.00 -23.97
N PRO A 11 -11.33 38.33 -24.73
CA PRO A 11 -11.24 36.89 -24.99
C PRO A 11 -9.87 36.47 -25.58
N ALA A 12 -9.19 37.37 -26.29
CA ALA A 12 -7.84 37.15 -26.81
C ALA A 12 -6.79 36.87 -25.72
N VAL A 13 -6.91 37.47 -24.53
CA VAL A 13 -5.94 37.25 -23.43
C VAL A 13 -6.12 35.85 -22.85
N PHE A 14 -7.36 35.38 -22.70
CA PHE A 14 -7.64 34.01 -22.25
C PHE A 14 -7.19 32.95 -23.26
N ALA A 15 -7.35 33.22 -24.56
CA ALA A 15 -6.86 32.33 -25.61
C ALA A 15 -5.32 32.21 -25.57
N PHE A 16 -4.60 33.33 -25.41
CA PHE A 16 -3.13 33.33 -25.30
C PHE A 16 -2.64 32.58 -24.06
N ILE A 17 -3.26 32.79 -22.89
CA ILE A 17 -2.89 32.07 -21.66
C ILE A 17 -3.13 30.56 -21.83
N SER A 18 -4.26 30.16 -22.43
CA SER A 18 -4.60 28.75 -22.64
C SER A 18 -3.62 28.05 -23.60
N ILE A 19 -3.25 28.69 -24.71
CA ILE A 19 -2.28 28.15 -25.67
C ILE A 19 -0.89 28.00 -25.01
N THR A 20 -0.49 28.96 -24.18
CA THR A 20 0.81 28.92 -23.49
C THR A 20 0.88 27.79 -22.47
N ILE A 21 -0.23 27.52 -21.75
CA ILE A 21 -0.34 26.39 -20.82
C ILE A 21 -0.28 25.05 -21.58
N ILE A 22 -1.01 24.91 -22.70
CA ILE A 22 -1.01 23.68 -23.52
C ILE A 22 0.38 23.41 -24.10
N LEU A 23 1.05 24.43 -24.64
CA LEU A 23 2.43 24.28 -25.16
C LEU A 23 3.43 23.95 -24.06
N GLY A 24 3.23 24.49 -22.85
CA GLY A 24 4.03 24.13 -21.67
C GLY A 24 3.89 22.66 -21.28
N LEU A 25 2.66 22.13 -21.30
CA LEU A 25 2.37 20.72 -21.00
C LEU A 25 2.93 19.77 -22.06
N VAL A 26 2.84 20.12 -23.35
CA VAL A 26 3.41 19.31 -24.45
C VAL A 26 4.94 19.28 -24.39
N LYS A 27 5.59 20.41 -24.06
CA LYS A 27 7.05 20.41 -23.86
C LYS A 27 7.46 19.60 -22.63
N LEU A 28 6.66 19.57 -21.57
CA LEU A 28 6.94 18.77 -20.39
C LEU A 28 6.79 17.27 -20.68
N SER A 29 5.80 16.86 -21.47
CA SER A 29 5.63 15.46 -21.87
C SER A 29 6.76 15.00 -22.80
N GLN A 30 7.16 15.82 -23.77
CA GLN A 30 8.29 15.52 -24.67
C GLN A 30 9.65 15.51 -23.97
N SER A 31 9.82 16.26 -22.87
CA SER A 31 11.07 16.25 -22.10
C SER A 31 11.21 15.02 -21.20
N LEU A 32 10.12 14.30 -20.91
CA LEU A 32 10.13 13.13 -20.02
C LEU A 32 10.21 11.81 -20.77
N ASP A 33 9.93 11.80 -22.08
CA ASP A 33 10.06 10.62 -22.93
C ASP A 33 11.28 10.71 -23.86
N HIS A 34 11.93 9.56 -24.04
CA HIS A 34 13.11 9.30 -24.89
C HIS A 34 14.48 9.56 -24.28
N ARG A 35 14.91 8.65 -23.40
CA ARG A 35 16.25 8.06 -23.57
C ARG A 35 16.10 6.73 -24.31
N PRO A 36 16.37 6.67 -25.62
CA PRO A 36 16.40 5.40 -26.33
C PRO A 36 17.53 4.54 -25.78
N TRP A 37 17.23 3.28 -25.47
CA TRP A 37 18.23 2.27 -25.17
C TRP A 37 19.26 2.20 -26.30
N THR A 38 20.49 2.61 -26.00
CA THR A 38 21.66 2.36 -26.83
C THR A 38 21.89 0.85 -26.86
N ARG A 39 21.54 0.21 -27.98
CA ARG A 39 21.84 -1.20 -28.24
C ARG A 39 23.36 -1.39 -28.15
N TYR A 40 23.82 -2.11 -27.13
CA TYR A 40 25.11 -2.77 -27.17
C TYR A 40 25.08 -3.77 -28.32
N THR A 41 25.66 -3.39 -29.44
CA THR A 41 25.94 -4.29 -30.56
C THR A 41 27.16 -5.13 -30.19
N SER A 42 26.95 -6.29 -29.56
CA SER A 42 27.95 -7.35 -29.62
C SER A 42 27.91 -7.95 -31.03
N ALA A 43 28.98 -7.70 -31.77
CA ALA A 43 29.24 -8.20 -33.11
C ALA A 43 29.35 -9.74 -33.15
N GLY A 44 29.01 -10.31 -34.32
CA GLY A 44 29.18 -11.73 -34.67
C GLY A 44 27.95 -12.57 -34.30
N GLY A 45 27.08 -13.02 -35.20
CA GLY A 45 27.32 -13.47 -36.57
C GLY A 45 27.49 -14.99 -36.58
N ARG A 46 26.38 -15.75 -36.68
CA ARG A 46 26.12 -16.89 -37.59
C ARG A 46 24.81 -17.59 -37.20
N LYS A 47 23.87 -17.68 -38.15
CA LYS A 47 22.73 -18.61 -38.11
C LYS A 47 23.23 -20.04 -38.30
N PRO A 48 22.62 -21.02 -37.61
CA PRO A 48 21.85 -22.01 -38.37
C PRO A 48 20.54 -22.44 -37.66
N ASP A 49 19.45 -22.33 -38.40
CA ASP A 49 18.60 -23.43 -38.88
C ASP A 49 18.43 -24.65 -37.96
N GLY A 50 17.18 -24.94 -37.57
CA GLY A 50 16.72 -26.29 -37.24
C GLY A 50 16.36 -26.54 -35.78
N ASN A 51 15.05 -26.71 -35.55
CA ASN A 51 14.37 -27.36 -34.42
C ASN A 51 15.28 -27.99 -33.33
N SER A 52 15.47 -27.28 -32.23
CA SER A 52 15.68 -27.91 -30.93
C SER A 52 14.83 -27.17 -29.89
N TYR A 53 13.72 -27.80 -29.51
CA TYR A 53 13.00 -27.47 -28.29
C TYR A 53 13.99 -27.66 -27.14
N TRP A 54 14.57 -26.59 -26.63
CA TRP A 54 15.21 -26.62 -25.32
C TRP A 54 14.09 -26.50 -24.29
N PRO A 55 13.73 -27.58 -23.57
CA PRO A 55 12.87 -27.42 -22.41
C PRO A 55 13.59 -26.50 -21.44
N VAL A 56 12.88 -25.47 -20.98
CA VAL A 56 13.31 -24.59 -19.90
C VAL A 56 13.66 -25.50 -18.72
N GLN A 57 14.95 -25.76 -18.53
CA GLN A 57 15.45 -26.36 -17.30
C GLN A 57 15.03 -25.41 -16.20
N GLN A 58 14.03 -25.82 -15.41
CA GLN A 58 13.74 -25.22 -14.13
C GLN A 58 15.05 -25.26 -13.34
N GLN A 59 15.72 -24.11 -13.23
CA GLN A 59 16.82 -23.97 -12.29
C GLN A 59 16.30 -24.43 -10.93
N PRO A 60 17.01 -25.34 -10.23
CA PRO A 60 16.55 -25.84 -8.96
C PRO A 60 16.33 -24.65 -8.04
N GLN A 61 15.12 -24.57 -7.50
CA GLN A 61 14.74 -23.62 -6.48
C GLN A 61 15.87 -23.56 -5.47
N HIS A 62 16.59 -22.44 -5.40
CA HIS A 62 17.37 -22.12 -4.23
C HIS A 62 16.38 -22.10 -3.07
N ALA A 63 16.24 -23.25 -2.40
CA ALA A 63 15.70 -23.33 -1.06
C ALA A 63 16.57 -22.39 -0.25
N GLN A 64 16.11 -21.16 -0.08
CA GLN A 64 16.84 -20.14 0.66
C GLN A 64 17.01 -20.72 2.05
N HIS A 65 18.25 -21.10 2.38
CA HIS A 65 18.69 -21.30 3.74
C HIS A 65 18.16 -20.10 4.52
N GLY A 66 17.19 -20.32 5.40
CA GLY A 66 16.39 -19.26 6.00
C GLY A 66 17.31 -18.23 6.63
N GLU A 67 17.43 -17.07 5.98
CA GLU A 67 18.17 -15.94 6.53
C GLU A 67 17.48 -15.58 7.84
N VAL A 68 18.19 -15.77 8.96
CA VAL A 68 17.64 -15.45 10.28
C VAL A 68 17.67 -13.92 10.40
N LEU A 69 16.51 -13.30 10.26
CA LEU A 69 16.35 -11.86 10.41
C LEU A 69 16.38 -11.50 11.90
N VAL A 70 17.42 -10.77 12.31
CA VAL A 70 17.62 -10.29 13.68
C VAL A 70 17.43 -8.79 13.72
N LYS A 71 16.58 -8.30 14.65
CA LYS A 71 16.34 -6.87 14.82
C LYS A 71 17.67 -6.16 15.15
N PRO A 72 18.05 -5.09 14.42
CA PRO A 72 19.23 -4.31 14.76
C PRO A 72 19.04 -3.59 16.10
N THR A 73 20.10 -3.56 16.91
CA THR A 73 20.09 -3.01 18.29
C THR A 73 20.64 -1.58 18.36
N ASN A 74 21.32 -1.12 17.32
CA ASN A 74 21.99 0.18 17.26
C ASN A 74 21.13 1.29 16.64
N VAL A 75 19.90 0.99 16.23
CA VAL A 75 18.94 1.96 15.68
C VAL A 75 17.56 1.74 16.27
N ASN A 76 16.82 2.84 16.44
CA ASN A 76 15.40 2.79 16.73
C ASN A 76 14.64 2.55 15.41
N ILE A 77 13.54 1.79 15.44
CA ILE A 77 12.70 1.54 14.26
C ILE A 77 11.29 2.03 14.58
N THR A 78 10.85 3.08 13.88
CA THR A 78 9.58 3.75 14.14
C THR A 78 8.63 3.61 12.95
N GLY A 79 7.42 3.14 13.20
CA GLY A 79 6.34 3.19 12.21
C GLY A 79 5.79 4.62 12.07
N MET A 80 5.47 5.04 10.85
CA MET A 80 4.75 6.30 10.59
C MET A 80 3.50 6.00 9.79
N VAL A 81 2.34 6.32 10.35
CA VAL A 81 1.04 6.09 9.71
C VAL A 81 0.29 7.39 9.55
N PHE A 82 -0.09 7.74 8.32
CA PHE A 82 -0.91 8.91 8.02
C PHE A 82 -2.40 8.53 8.01
N TYR A 83 -3.00 8.45 9.19
CA TYR A 83 -4.36 7.96 9.39
C TYR A 83 -5.43 8.92 8.84
N GLY A 84 -6.05 8.58 7.71
CA GLY A 84 -7.17 9.33 7.14
C GLY A 84 -8.47 8.53 7.00
N ARG A 85 -8.38 7.21 6.83
CA ARG A 85 -9.51 6.34 6.45
C ARG A 85 -9.62 5.10 7.33
N ARG A 86 -10.62 5.10 8.22
CA ARG A 86 -10.92 3.96 9.11
C ARG A 86 -11.09 2.63 8.38
N SER A 87 -11.81 2.61 7.26
CA SER A 87 -12.21 1.34 6.62
C SER A 87 -11.04 0.53 6.05
N ARG A 88 -9.86 1.14 5.84
CA ARG A 88 -8.64 0.44 5.43
C ARG A 88 -7.78 0.11 6.65
N VAL A 89 -7.74 1.03 7.60
CA VAL A 89 -6.98 0.87 8.85
C VAL A 89 -7.52 -0.28 9.71
N GLU A 90 -8.79 -0.65 9.55
CA GLU A 90 -9.41 -1.77 10.27
C GLU A 90 -8.64 -3.09 10.12
N SER A 91 -8.10 -3.42 8.94
CA SER A 91 -7.19 -4.56 8.80
C SER A 91 -5.76 -4.16 9.13
N MET A 92 -5.30 -3.00 8.65
CA MET A 92 -3.91 -2.55 8.74
C MET A 92 -3.37 -2.53 10.17
N HIS A 93 -4.16 -2.06 11.14
CA HIS A 93 -3.68 -1.85 12.51
C HIS A 93 -3.23 -3.18 13.16
N CYS A 94 -3.77 -4.32 12.72
CA CYS A 94 -3.36 -5.63 13.22
C CYS A 94 -1.95 -6.00 12.77
N TYR A 95 -1.56 -5.68 11.54
CA TYR A 95 -0.20 -5.90 11.04
C TYR A 95 0.81 -4.97 11.72
N VAL A 96 0.43 -3.70 11.92
CA VAL A 96 1.23 -2.72 12.65
C VAL A 96 1.46 -3.19 14.09
N GLU A 97 0.41 -3.65 14.75
CA GLU A 97 0.49 -4.17 16.12
C GLU A 97 1.37 -5.42 16.20
N ARG A 98 1.18 -6.38 15.30
CA ARG A 98 2.02 -7.59 15.23
C ARG A 98 3.50 -7.24 15.04
N ASN A 99 3.78 -6.14 14.35
CA ASN A 99 5.13 -5.65 14.12
C ASN A 99 5.72 -4.83 15.28
N LEU A 100 5.01 -4.61 16.40
CA LEU A 100 5.63 -4.03 17.61
C LEU A 100 6.64 -5.00 18.24
N VAL A 101 7.71 -4.46 18.83
CA VAL A 101 8.76 -5.26 19.49
C VAL A 101 8.23 -6.17 20.61
N GLU A 102 7.26 -5.71 21.38
CA GLU A 102 6.61 -6.52 22.43
C GLU A 102 5.81 -7.71 21.90
N ASN A 103 5.57 -7.72 20.58
CA ASN A 103 4.82 -8.74 19.86
C ASN A 103 5.72 -9.61 18.96
N GLY A 104 7.05 -9.47 19.06
CA GLY A 104 8.03 -10.18 18.25
C GLY A 104 8.39 -9.48 16.94
N GLY A 105 7.80 -8.30 16.68
CA GLY A 105 8.12 -7.47 15.53
C GLY A 105 9.31 -6.54 15.75
N TRP A 106 9.50 -5.59 14.84
CA TRP A 106 10.66 -4.69 14.82
C TRP A 106 10.36 -3.23 15.17
N LEU A 107 9.10 -2.81 15.23
CA LEU A 107 8.70 -1.45 15.53
C LEU A 107 8.81 -1.16 17.03
N ASP A 108 9.74 -0.30 17.41
CA ASP A 108 9.93 0.18 18.78
C ASP A 108 8.80 1.14 19.20
N GLU A 109 8.28 1.91 18.26
CA GLU A 109 7.11 2.78 18.41
C GLU A 109 6.39 3.01 17.08
N VAL A 110 5.17 3.56 17.15
CA VAL A 110 4.42 3.98 15.95
C VAL A 110 3.79 5.35 16.15
N LEU A 111 4.08 6.25 15.21
CA LEU A 111 3.51 7.58 15.14
C LEU A 111 2.26 7.54 14.25
N TRP A 112 1.10 7.79 14.86
CA TRP A 112 -0.19 7.88 14.19
C TRP A 112 -0.55 9.34 13.96
N PHE A 113 -0.34 9.83 12.75
CA PHE A 113 -0.74 11.17 12.34
C PHE A 113 -2.24 11.19 12.09
N ALA A 114 -2.99 11.89 12.93
CA ALA A 114 -4.45 11.94 12.88
C ALA A 114 -4.94 12.86 11.75
N ASN A 115 -4.82 12.41 10.50
CA ASN A 115 -5.15 13.14 9.28
C ASN A 115 -6.63 13.04 8.88
N THR A 116 -7.54 13.23 9.85
CA THR A 116 -8.99 13.27 9.62
C THR A 116 -9.65 14.16 10.67
N LYS A 117 -10.80 14.75 10.32
CA LYS A 117 -11.67 15.49 11.25
C LYS A 117 -12.96 14.74 11.58
N ASN A 118 -13.16 13.55 11.01
CA ASN A 118 -14.29 12.70 11.33
C ASN A 118 -14.17 12.22 12.80
N LYS A 119 -15.21 12.46 13.61
CA LYS A 119 -15.18 12.21 15.05
C LYS A 119 -15.17 10.70 15.35
N GLU A 120 -15.92 9.93 14.58
CA GLU A 120 -16.02 8.47 14.71
C GLU A 120 -14.69 7.79 14.34
N ASP A 121 -14.00 8.31 13.33
CA ASP A 121 -12.67 7.85 12.92
C ASP A 121 -11.61 8.21 13.96
N LEU A 122 -11.69 9.41 14.55
CA LEU A 122 -10.79 9.80 15.64
C LEU A 122 -11.00 8.97 16.91
N ALA A 123 -12.26 8.69 17.25
CA ALA A 123 -12.60 7.81 18.37
C ALA A 123 -12.09 6.38 18.12
N TYR A 124 -12.19 5.88 16.88
CA TYR A 124 -11.64 4.58 16.52
C TYR A 124 -10.10 4.56 16.61
N LEU A 125 -9.42 5.63 16.19
CA LEU A 125 -7.98 5.76 16.40
C LEU A 125 -7.64 5.72 17.89
N ASP A 126 -8.41 6.39 18.75
CA ASP A 126 -8.19 6.34 20.19
C ASP A 126 -8.32 4.92 20.77
N GLU A 127 -9.22 4.08 20.22
CA GLU A 127 -9.27 2.66 20.57
C GLU A 127 -8.03 1.87 20.11
N ILE A 128 -7.49 2.17 18.92
CA ILE A 128 -6.23 1.57 18.45
C ILE A 128 -5.08 1.95 19.39
N LEU A 129 -4.98 3.24 19.74
CA LEU A 129 -3.90 3.77 20.58
C LEU A 129 -3.86 3.12 21.97
N LYS A 130 -5.02 2.75 22.55
CA LYS A 130 -5.09 2.05 23.85
C LYS A 130 -4.46 0.66 23.83
N ARG A 131 -4.23 0.06 22.66
CA ARG A 131 -3.72 -1.31 22.54
C ARG A 131 -2.24 -1.43 22.89
N SER A 132 -1.47 -0.36 22.76
CA SER A 132 -0.04 -0.37 23.12
C SER A 132 0.43 1.00 23.59
N PRO A 133 1.21 1.09 24.69
CA PRO A 133 1.84 2.35 25.11
C PRO A 133 2.91 2.84 24.12
N ARG A 134 3.31 2.02 23.14
CA ARG A 134 4.26 2.37 22.08
C ARG A 134 3.61 3.15 20.94
N TYR A 135 2.29 3.30 20.95
CA TYR A 135 1.57 4.12 20.00
C TYR A 135 1.49 5.57 20.46
N LYS A 136 1.80 6.49 19.55
CA LYS A 136 1.77 7.93 19.79
C LYS A 136 0.87 8.62 18.79
N LYS A 137 -0.10 9.37 19.28
CA LYS A 137 -0.95 10.23 18.45
C LYS A 137 -0.18 11.50 18.11
N ILE A 138 -0.07 11.82 16.83
CA ILE A 138 0.41 13.11 16.34
C ILE A 138 -0.80 13.90 15.84
N PRO A 139 -1.27 14.92 16.59
CA PRO A 139 -2.39 15.73 16.17
C PRO A 139 -1.99 16.63 14.99
N LEU A 140 -2.93 16.87 14.07
CA LEU A 140 -2.77 17.81 12.97
C LEU A 140 -3.85 18.89 13.06
N ASP A 141 -3.45 20.16 13.02
CA ASP A 141 -4.36 21.32 13.13
C ASP A 141 -5.42 21.31 12.03
N LYS A 142 -5.03 20.93 10.81
CA LYS A 142 -5.89 20.74 9.64
C LYS A 142 -5.57 19.40 8.98
N THR A 143 -6.50 18.89 8.17
CA THR A 143 -6.18 17.78 7.28
C THR A 143 -5.11 18.20 6.30
N VAL A 144 -4.10 17.36 6.14
CA VAL A 144 -2.97 17.52 5.25
C VAL A 144 -3.24 16.73 3.98
N GLY A 145 -2.94 17.35 2.84
CA GLY A 145 -2.93 16.72 1.52
C GLY A 145 -1.65 17.10 0.78
N TRP A 146 -1.52 16.69 -0.49
CA TRP A 146 -0.42 17.20 -1.32
C TRP A 146 -0.54 18.72 -1.48
N PRO A 147 0.56 19.49 -1.38
CA PRO A 147 1.96 19.07 -1.15
C PRO A 147 2.38 18.99 0.34
N ASP A 148 1.50 19.41 1.26
CA ASP A 148 1.81 19.56 2.70
C ASP A 148 2.23 18.24 3.41
N TYR A 149 2.07 17.06 2.80
CA TYR A 149 2.61 15.79 3.35
C TYR A 149 4.12 15.83 3.61
N ALA A 150 4.87 16.58 2.80
CA ALA A 150 6.30 16.82 3.01
C ALA A 150 6.62 17.32 4.43
N LYS A 151 5.74 18.16 4.99
CA LYS A 151 5.94 18.79 6.31
C LYS A 151 5.84 17.79 7.46
N LEU A 152 5.17 16.64 7.25
CA LEU A 152 5.04 15.60 8.27
C LEU A 152 6.39 14.92 8.59
N TRP A 153 7.37 15.02 7.67
CA TRP A 153 8.71 14.49 7.87
C TRP A 153 9.57 15.33 8.81
N ARG A 154 9.14 16.52 9.22
CA ARG A 154 9.90 17.39 10.15
C ARG A 154 10.03 16.82 11.57
N VAL A 155 9.21 15.83 11.93
CA VAL A 155 9.24 15.21 13.26
C VAL A 155 10.31 14.12 13.42
N VAL A 156 11.05 13.80 12.34
CA VAL A 156 12.03 12.71 12.38
C VAL A 156 13.21 13.01 13.31
N LYS A 157 13.87 11.95 13.79
CA LYS A 157 15.02 12.01 14.67
C LYS A 157 16.19 11.22 14.11
N ARG A 158 17.41 11.65 14.47
CA ARG A 158 18.65 10.91 14.20
C ARG A 158 18.64 9.55 14.90
N GLY A 159 19.36 8.59 14.33
CA GLY A 159 19.48 7.23 14.85
C GLY A 159 18.18 6.41 14.77
N THR A 160 17.22 6.83 13.93
CA THR A 160 15.92 6.18 13.79
C THR A 160 15.64 5.84 12.33
N VAL A 161 15.33 4.58 12.05
CA VAL A 161 14.74 4.16 10.77
C VAL A 161 13.23 4.34 10.86
N TYR A 162 12.67 5.12 9.93
CA TYR A 162 11.24 5.34 9.81
C TYR A 162 10.66 4.43 8.74
N VAL A 163 9.66 3.65 9.12
CA VAL A 163 8.86 2.82 8.21
C VAL A 163 7.53 3.51 7.98
N LYS A 164 7.40 4.23 6.86
CA LYS A 164 6.15 4.87 6.47
C LYS A 164 5.20 3.81 5.93
N ILE A 165 3.96 3.83 6.39
CA ILE A 165 2.86 2.94 6.00
C ILE A 165 1.64 3.82 5.76
N ASP A 166 1.19 3.93 4.50
CA ASP A 166 -0.06 4.63 4.19
C ASP A 166 -1.25 3.89 4.82
N ASP A 167 -2.29 4.64 5.15
CA ASP A 167 -3.50 4.12 5.77
C ASP A 167 -4.33 3.18 4.87
N ASP A 168 -3.96 3.04 3.60
CA ASP A 168 -4.51 2.08 2.63
C ASP A 168 -3.62 0.89 2.31
N ILE A 169 -2.58 0.64 3.10
CA ILE A 169 -1.96 -0.69 3.17
C ILE A 169 -2.93 -1.64 3.89
N VAL A 170 -3.43 -2.65 3.19
CA VAL A 170 -4.45 -3.59 3.72
C VAL A 170 -3.90 -4.96 4.09
N TRP A 171 -2.67 -5.26 3.68
CA TRP A 171 -1.95 -6.48 4.01
C TRP A 171 -0.44 -6.25 4.00
N LEU A 172 0.27 -6.94 4.89
CA LEU A 172 1.72 -6.89 5.03
C LEU A 172 2.23 -8.30 5.36
N ALA A 173 3.29 -8.75 4.68
CA ALA A 173 3.95 -9.99 5.06
C ALA A 173 4.67 -9.83 6.40
N ASP A 174 4.73 -10.91 7.19
CA ASP A 174 5.37 -10.90 8.52
C ASP A 174 6.86 -10.49 8.47
N ASP A 175 7.53 -10.76 7.35
CA ASP A 175 8.95 -10.46 7.09
C ASP A 175 9.18 -9.12 6.34
N ALA A 176 8.12 -8.37 6.01
CA ALA A 176 8.24 -7.19 5.16
C ALA A 176 9.03 -6.04 5.80
N ILE A 177 8.69 -5.68 7.04
CA ILE A 177 9.42 -4.63 7.78
C ILE A 177 10.88 -5.06 8.05
N PRO A 178 11.13 -6.27 8.56
CA PRO A 178 12.49 -6.80 8.70
C PRO A 178 13.33 -6.67 7.42
N HIS A 179 12.81 -7.11 6.26
CA HIS A 179 13.54 -7.02 5.01
C HIS A 179 13.81 -5.58 4.56
N MET A 180 12.82 -4.68 4.64
CA MET A 180 13.04 -3.27 4.27
C MET A 180 14.11 -2.60 5.15
N VAL A 181 14.06 -2.83 6.47
CA VAL A 181 15.02 -2.23 7.41
C VAL A 181 16.41 -2.79 7.19
N THR A 182 16.55 -4.13 7.11
CA THR A 182 17.84 -4.77 6.83
C THR A 182 18.44 -4.23 5.53
N THR A 183 17.65 -4.14 4.47
CA THR A 183 18.12 -3.62 3.17
C THR A 183 18.49 -2.15 3.24
N LYS A 184 17.75 -1.31 3.98
CA LYS A 184 18.11 0.11 4.15
C LYS A 184 19.43 0.28 4.92
N LEU A 185 19.66 -0.52 5.95
CA LEU A 185 20.88 -0.46 6.74
C LEU A 185 22.10 -1.04 6.00
N ALA A 186 21.90 -2.06 5.18
CA ALA A 186 22.95 -2.66 4.35
C ALA A 186 23.33 -1.80 3.14
N ASN A 187 22.47 -0.83 2.75
CA ASN A 187 22.67 0.04 1.61
C ASN A 187 22.58 1.52 2.02
N PRO A 188 23.55 2.03 2.83
CA PRO A 188 23.54 3.41 3.30
C PRO A 188 23.59 4.43 2.16
N ASP A 189 24.17 4.09 1.01
CA ASP A 189 24.24 4.97 -0.17
C ASP A 189 22.91 5.09 -0.94
N ASN A 190 21.88 4.33 -0.57
CA ASN A 190 20.53 4.46 -1.13
C ASN A 190 19.64 5.29 -0.21
N PHE A 191 18.85 6.20 -0.77
CA PHE A 191 18.09 7.17 0.05
C PHE A 191 16.94 6.52 0.81
N ALA A 192 16.17 5.65 0.15
CA ALA A 192 15.03 4.95 0.73
C ALA A 192 14.90 3.54 0.14
N VAL A 193 14.19 2.67 0.88
CA VAL A 193 13.84 1.31 0.46
C VAL A 193 12.33 1.16 0.48
N SER A 194 11.71 1.01 -0.69
CA SER A 194 10.30 0.67 -0.83
C SER A 194 10.07 -0.82 -0.59
N ALA A 195 8.91 -1.15 -0.04
CA ALA A 195 8.36 -2.50 -0.12
C ALA A 195 8.09 -2.90 -1.58
N ASN A 196 7.99 -4.21 -1.82
CA ASN A 196 7.41 -4.79 -3.01
C ASN A 196 5.88 -4.77 -2.91
N VAL A 197 5.28 -3.67 -3.33
CA VAL A 197 3.85 -3.36 -3.15
C VAL A 197 2.99 -3.98 -4.25
N ILE A 198 2.08 -4.88 -3.90
CA ILE A 198 0.99 -5.38 -4.75
C ILE A 198 0.00 -4.24 -4.99
N ASN A 199 -0.47 -4.12 -6.24
CA ASN A 199 -1.24 -2.97 -6.72
C ASN A 199 -0.47 -1.64 -6.57
N GLY A 200 0.83 -1.68 -6.90
CA GLY A 200 1.72 -0.52 -6.93
C GLY A 200 2.49 -0.44 -8.24
N PRO A 201 2.33 0.60 -9.08
CA PRO A 201 3.13 0.76 -10.29
C PRO A 201 4.60 1.11 -9.97
N PRO A 202 5.57 0.64 -10.78
CA PRO A 202 5.43 -0.30 -11.89
C PRO A 202 5.47 -1.78 -11.47
N LEU A 203 5.49 -2.09 -10.16
CA LEU A 203 5.70 -3.44 -9.62
C LEU A 203 4.65 -4.46 -10.09
N SER A 204 3.41 -4.03 -10.28
CA SER A 204 2.34 -4.87 -10.85
C SER A 204 2.73 -5.52 -12.17
N PHE A 205 3.47 -4.80 -13.03
CA PHE A 205 4.00 -5.35 -14.27
C PHE A 205 4.95 -6.52 -13.99
N LEU A 206 5.84 -6.39 -13.00
CA LEU A 206 6.70 -7.51 -12.60
C LEU A 206 5.89 -8.68 -12.07
N HIS A 207 4.91 -8.43 -11.19
CA HIS A 207 4.09 -9.50 -10.59
C HIS A 207 3.35 -10.33 -11.64
N PHE A 208 2.85 -9.69 -12.69
CA PHE A 208 2.27 -10.39 -13.84
C PHE A 208 3.29 -11.30 -14.53
N HIS A 209 4.47 -10.77 -14.86
CA HIS A 209 5.51 -11.52 -15.59
C HIS A 209 6.23 -12.57 -14.73
N LEU A 210 6.18 -12.46 -13.41
CA LEU A 210 6.64 -13.48 -12.46
C LEU A 210 5.61 -14.61 -12.26
N GLY A 211 4.43 -14.54 -12.87
CA GLY A 211 3.39 -15.56 -12.78
C GLY A 211 2.59 -15.51 -11.47
N ALA A 212 2.59 -14.37 -10.78
CA ALA A 212 1.87 -14.22 -9.52
C ALA A 212 0.37 -13.90 -9.70
N LEU A 213 -0.07 -13.51 -10.91
CA LEU A 213 -1.46 -13.12 -11.15
C LEU A 213 -2.29 -14.26 -11.75
N HIS A 214 -3.55 -14.32 -11.36
CA HIS A 214 -4.49 -15.40 -11.67
C HIS A 214 -5.69 -14.84 -12.45
N PRO A 215 -6.35 -15.63 -13.34
CA PRO A 215 -7.49 -15.15 -14.11
C PRO A 215 -8.74 -15.03 -13.24
N PHE A 216 -9.24 -13.80 -13.08
CA PHE A 216 -10.49 -13.49 -12.40
C PHE A 216 -11.36 -12.58 -13.27
N PHE A 217 -12.68 -12.73 -13.16
CA PHE A 217 -13.67 -11.79 -13.70
C PHE A 217 -14.74 -11.47 -12.64
N PRO A 218 -15.41 -10.32 -12.75
CA PRO A 218 -16.51 -9.98 -11.85
C PRO A 218 -17.66 -11.00 -11.98
N GLU A 219 -18.30 -11.30 -10.87
CA GLU A 219 -19.59 -11.99 -10.86
C GLU A 219 -20.67 -11.02 -11.36
N LEU A 220 -21.41 -11.42 -12.40
CA LEU A 220 -22.50 -10.66 -12.99
C LEU A 220 -23.86 -11.13 -12.45
N GLU A 221 -24.88 -10.28 -12.51
CA GLU A 221 -26.23 -10.59 -12.01
C GLU A 221 -26.87 -11.82 -12.68
N GLU A 222 -26.52 -12.07 -13.95
CA GLU A 222 -27.01 -13.20 -14.74
C GLU A 222 -26.43 -14.55 -14.29
N HIS A 223 -25.35 -14.56 -13.52
CA HIS A 223 -24.76 -15.81 -13.04
C HIS A 223 -25.68 -16.48 -12.00
N ALA A 224 -25.90 -17.79 -12.13
CA ALA A 224 -26.72 -18.56 -11.18
C ALA A 224 -26.20 -18.44 -9.72
N THR A 225 -24.89 -18.25 -9.55
CA THR A 225 -24.23 -18.10 -8.25
C THR A 225 -24.52 -16.75 -7.57
N HIS A 226 -25.02 -15.76 -8.32
CA HIS A 226 -25.34 -14.42 -7.79
C HIS A 226 -26.50 -14.45 -6.78
N LYS A 227 -27.38 -15.46 -6.82
CA LYS A 227 -28.52 -15.56 -5.89
C LYS A 227 -28.13 -16.11 -4.51
N ASN A 228 -27.03 -16.85 -4.39
CA ASN A 228 -26.58 -17.49 -3.15
C ASN A 228 -25.27 -16.86 -2.67
N ARG A 229 -25.37 -15.67 -2.05
CA ARG A 229 -24.23 -14.86 -1.61
C ARG A 229 -23.97 -14.91 -0.10
N SER A 230 -24.47 -15.94 0.60
CA SER A 230 -24.20 -16.15 2.04
C SER A 230 -22.70 -16.10 2.36
N ASP A 231 -21.87 -16.48 1.40
CA ASP A 231 -20.44 -16.73 1.60
C ASP A 231 -19.54 -15.52 1.32
N LEU A 232 -20.09 -14.33 1.05
CA LEU A 232 -19.27 -13.12 0.75
C LEU A 232 -18.26 -12.75 1.84
N GLN A 233 -18.40 -13.33 3.03
CA GLN A 233 -17.53 -13.04 4.17
C GLN A 233 -16.25 -13.90 4.16
N ASN A 234 -16.17 -14.97 3.38
CA ASN A 234 -14.96 -15.79 3.33
C ASN A 234 -13.89 -15.13 2.46
N TRP A 235 -12.70 -14.92 3.02
CA TRP A 235 -11.60 -14.29 2.29
C TRP A 235 -10.95 -15.22 1.28
N ARG A 236 -11.09 -16.54 1.45
CA ARG A 236 -10.46 -17.58 0.63
C ARG A 236 -11.11 -17.71 -0.75
N PRO A 237 -10.39 -17.47 -1.85
CA PRO A 237 -10.93 -17.67 -3.20
C PRO A 237 -11.47 -19.08 -3.44
N SER A 238 -10.86 -20.13 -2.86
CA SER A 238 -11.32 -21.53 -3.05
C SER A 238 -12.71 -21.83 -2.48
N SER A 239 -13.20 -20.99 -1.55
CA SER A 239 -14.53 -21.12 -0.96
C SER A 239 -15.65 -20.60 -1.87
N HIS A 240 -15.30 -20.05 -3.04
CA HIS A 240 -16.25 -19.53 -4.00
C HIS A 240 -16.31 -20.38 -5.27
N PRO A 241 -17.45 -20.37 -5.98
CA PRO A 241 -17.55 -21.05 -7.25
C PRO A 241 -16.59 -20.45 -8.28
N PHE A 242 -16.20 -21.27 -9.26
CA PHE A 242 -15.51 -20.76 -10.44
C PHE A 242 -16.43 -19.84 -11.24
N TRP A 243 -15.84 -18.85 -11.90
CA TRP A 243 -16.52 -18.00 -12.86
C TRP A 243 -17.05 -18.84 -14.02
N ALA A 244 -18.30 -18.61 -14.40
CA ALA A 244 -18.96 -19.29 -15.49
C ALA A 244 -19.54 -18.25 -16.46
N GLY A 245 -19.26 -18.43 -17.75
CA GLY A 245 -19.70 -17.54 -18.81
C GLY A 245 -19.01 -17.91 -20.12
N LYS A 246 -19.15 -17.06 -21.14
CA LYS A 246 -18.60 -17.36 -22.48
C LYS A 246 -17.07 -17.43 -22.47
N SER A 247 -16.50 -18.30 -23.33
CA SER A 247 -15.06 -18.49 -23.45
C SER A 247 -14.32 -17.28 -24.02
N ASP A 248 -15.03 -16.43 -24.77
CA ASP A 248 -14.55 -15.19 -25.39
C ASP A 248 -14.92 -13.93 -24.58
N PHE A 249 -15.49 -14.09 -23.38
CA PHE A 249 -15.80 -12.96 -22.51
C PHE A 249 -14.53 -12.18 -22.13
N GLU A 250 -14.58 -10.87 -22.26
CA GLU A 250 -13.56 -9.93 -21.80
C GLU A 250 -14.20 -8.86 -20.93
N TRP A 251 -13.40 -8.24 -20.06
CA TRP A 251 -13.83 -7.10 -19.26
C TRP A 251 -13.03 -5.87 -19.68
N ALA A 252 -13.71 -4.88 -20.25
CA ALA A 252 -13.05 -3.64 -20.66
C ALA A 252 -12.54 -2.86 -19.44
N LEU A 253 -11.40 -2.17 -19.59
CA LEU A 253 -10.75 -1.49 -18.46
C LEU A 253 -11.55 -0.28 -17.96
N ASP A 254 -12.34 0.32 -18.84
CA ASP A 254 -13.23 1.46 -18.61
C ASP A 254 -14.65 1.03 -18.21
N GLU A 255 -14.92 -0.28 -18.22
CA GLU A 255 -16.21 -0.82 -17.80
C GLU A 255 -16.52 -0.46 -16.35
N LYS A 256 -17.78 -0.08 -16.11
CA LYS A 256 -18.23 0.25 -14.75
C LYS A 256 -18.39 -1.02 -13.93
N PRO A 257 -18.29 -0.94 -12.59
CA PRO A 257 -18.66 -2.06 -11.74
C PRO A 257 -20.03 -2.64 -12.11
N PRO A 258 -20.22 -3.97 -11.98
CA PRO A 258 -21.53 -4.58 -12.12
C PRO A 258 -22.59 -3.81 -11.30
N SER A 259 -23.79 -3.74 -11.84
CA SER A 259 -24.93 -3.13 -11.15
C SER A 259 -25.24 -3.85 -9.83
N GLY A 260 -25.87 -3.13 -8.90
CA GLY A 260 -26.22 -3.65 -7.58
C GLY A 260 -25.27 -3.23 -6.46
N ASN A 261 -25.34 -3.97 -5.34
CA ASN A 261 -24.52 -3.75 -4.15
C ASN A 261 -23.09 -4.27 -4.36
N THR A 262 -22.29 -4.31 -3.30
CA THR A 262 -20.96 -4.96 -3.26
C THR A 262 -20.92 -6.21 -4.12
N HIS A 263 -19.92 -6.41 -4.98
CA HIS A 263 -19.75 -7.60 -5.83
C HIS A 263 -18.43 -8.33 -5.54
N ARG A 264 -18.31 -9.57 -6.01
CA ARG A 264 -17.07 -10.35 -5.93
C ARG A 264 -16.50 -10.64 -7.30
N TRP A 265 -15.23 -11.01 -7.37
CA TRP A 265 -14.63 -11.57 -8.58
C TRP A 265 -14.38 -13.05 -8.36
N LEU A 266 -14.66 -13.84 -9.39
CA LEU A 266 -14.58 -15.29 -9.35
C LEU A 266 -13.41 -15.78 -10.21
N ARG A 267 -12.77 -16.84 -9.71
CA ARG A 267 -11.63 -17.49 -10.35
C ARG A 267 -12.07 -18.22 -11.60
N LEU A 268 -11.39 -18.08 -12.73
CA LEU A 268 -11.61 -18.95 -13.89
C LEU A 268 -10.93 -20.30 -13.67
N LYS A 269 -11.41 -21.37 -14.31
CA LYS A 269 -10.80 -22.70 -14.18
C LYS A 269 -9.48 -22.85 -14.94
N ASP A 270 -9.38 -22.24 -16.11
CA ASP A 270 -8.24 -22.37 -17.01
C ASP A 270 -7.29 -21.17 -16.87
N ASP A 271 -6.07 -21.43 -16.41
CA ASP A 271 -5.02 -20.42 -16.26
C ASP A 271 -4.62 -19.77 -17.59
N LYS A 272 -4.82 -20.47 -18.71
CA LYS A 272 -4.58 -19.89 -20.04
C LYS A 272 -5.53 -18.73 -20.36
N SER A 273 -6.65 -18.61 -19.64
CA SER A 273 -7.56 -17.46 -19.76
C SER A 273 -6.96 -16.15 -19.20
N LEU A 274 -5.78 -16.17 -18.56
CA LEU A 274 -5.15 -14.95 -18.05
C LEU A 274 -4.98 -13.88 -19.15
N CYS A 275 -4.69 -14.29 -20.38
CA CYS A 275 -4.45 -13.39 -21.52
C CYS A 275 -5.64 -12.49 -21.91
N ARG A 276 -6.87 -12.85 -21.52
CA ARG A 276 -8.10 -12.09 -21.82
C ARG A 276 -8.67 -11.33 -20.62
N THR A 277 -7.99 -11.40 -19.48
CA THR A 277 -8.42 -10.72 -18.25
C THR A 277 -7.77 -9.33 -18.13
N PRO A 278 -8.31 -8.40 -17.32
CA PRO A 278 -7.79 -7.04 -17.20
C PRO A 278 -6.28 -6.94 -16.98
N VAL A 279 -5.68 -7.82 -16.15
CA VAL A 279 -4.23 -7.78 -15.88
C VAL A 279 -3.36 -8.06 -17.09
N ALA A 280 -3.87 -8.66 -18.16
CA ALA A 280 -3.14 -8.81 -19.42
C ALA A 280 -2.85 -7.46 -20.12
N LYS A 281 -3.49 -6.38 -19.66
CA LYS A 281 -3.26 -5.00 -20.12
C LYS A 281 -2.30 -4.21 -19.22
N LEU A 282 -1.66 -4.86 -18.24
CA LEU A 282 -0.63 -4.23 -17.41
C LEU A 282 0.55 -3.78 -18.27
N THR A 283 1.02 -2.57 -18.03
CA THR A 283 2.20 -1.99 -18.68
C THR A 283 3.24 -1.58 -17.63
N TYR A 284 4.50 -1.47 -18.08
CA TYR A 284 5.55 -0.85 -17.28
C TYR A 284 5.37 0.66 -17.32
N ASP A 285 4.45 1.19 -16.52
CA ASP A 285 4.17 2.63 -16.47
C ASP A 285 3.82 3.08 -15.06
N PHE A 286 4.18 4.33 -14.74
CA PHE A 286 3.80 4.95 -13.47
C PHE A 286 2.36 5.49 -13.46
N TRP A 287 1.90 6.02 -14.61
CA TRP A 287 0.57 6.62 -14.81
C TRP A 287 -0.35 5.76 -15.70
N GLY A 288 0.05 4.55 -16.06
CA GLY A 288 -0.70 3.71 -17.00
C GLY A 288 -1.88 2.95 -16.36
N PRO A 289 -2.40 1.92 -17.07
CA PRO A 289 -3.54 1.11 -16.64
C PRO A 289 -3.43 0.56 -15.20
N THR A 290 -2.21 0.29 -14.73
CA THR A 290 -1.96 -0.13 -13.34
C THR A 290 -2.46 0.88 -12.31
N TYR A 291 -2.31 2.17 -12.58
CA TYR A 291 -2.74 3.25 -11.68
C TYR A 291 -4.22 3.60 -11.86
N GLU A 292 -4.74 3.48 -13.08
CA GLU A 292 -6.07 3.97 -13.44
C GLU A 292 -7.17 2.92 -13.27
N SER A 293 -6.90 1.67 -13.68
CA SER A 293 -7.94 0.65 -13.79
C SER A 293 -8.25 0.00 -12.46
N TRP A 294 -9.47 0.23 -11.98
CA TRP A 294 -10.02 -0.47 -10.81
C TRP A 294 -10.17 -1.99 -11.06
N ALA A 295 -10.40 -2.40 -12.30
CA ALA A 295 -10.55 -3.80 -12.70
C ALA A 295 -9.21 -4.56 -12.60
N ILE A 296 -8.11 -3.95 -13.05
CA ILE A 296 -6.76 -4.47 -12.84
C ILE A 296 -6.44 -4.56 -11.35
N ALA A 297 -6.76 -3.52 -10.57
CA ALA A 297 -6.57 -3.53 -9.11
C ALA A 297 -7.34 -4.68 -8.45
N ALA A 298 -8.62 -4.86 -8.79
CA ALA A 298 -9.44 -5.94 -8.29
C ALA A 298 -8.77 -7.29 -8.52
N GLN A 299 -8.45 -7.61 -9.77
CA GLN A 299 -7.82 -8.88 -10.11
C GLN A 299 -6.48 -9.12 -9.40
N GLN A 300 -5.66 -8.10 -9.21
CA GLN A 300 -4.41 -8.21 -8.43
C GLN A 300 -4.69 -8.61 -6.98
N HIS A 301 -5.68 -7.99 -6.34
CA HIS A 301 -6.04 -8.30 -4.96
C HIS A 301 -6.61 -9.71 -4.81
N TYR A 302 -7.52 -10.15 -5.69
CA TYR A 302 -8.01 -11.53 -5.66
C TYR A 302 -6.89 -12.56 -5.93
N SER A 303 -5.96 -12.23 -6.83
CA SER A 303 -4.77 -13.07 -7.05
C SER A 303 -3.91 -13.17 -5.79
N LEU A 304 -3.73 -12.06 -5.07
CA LEU A 304 -2.99 -12.06 -3.81
C LEU A 304 -3.68 -12.93 -2.75
N LEU A 305 -5.00 -12.82 -2.60
CA LEU A 305 -5.76 -13.66 -1.67
C LEU A 305 -5.64 -15.15 -2.01
N GLU A 306 -5.63 -15.51 -3.30
CA GLU A 306 -5.39 -16.90 -3.75
C GLU A 306 -3.97 -17.36 -3.39
N ASN A 307 -2.97 -16.49 -3.60
CA ASN A 307 -1.59 -16.82 -3.26
C ASN A 307 -1.33 -16.89 -1.74
N ILE A 308 -2.04 -16.10 -0.94
CA ILE A 308 -2.02 -16.21 0.51
C ILE A 308 -2.62 -17.56 0.93
N GLU A 309 -3.79 -17.90 0.40
CA GLU A 309 -4.48 -19.17 0.68
C GLU A 309 -3.60 -20.39 0.31
N ARG A 310 -2.94 -20.35 -0.84
CA ARG A 310 -2.12 -21.45 -1.36
C ARG A 310 -0.67 -21.44 -0.85
N ASN A 311 -0.30 -20.48 -0.01
CA ASN A 311 1.09 -20.27 0.43
C ASN A 311 2.08 -20.11 -0.75
N THR A 312 1.66 -19.42 -1.81
CA THR A 312 2.43 -19.14 -3.03
C THR A 312 2.82 -17.66 -3.17
N THR A 313 2.89 -16.92 -2.07
CA THR A 313 3.31 -15.50 -2.07
C THR A 313 4.75 -15.28 -2.54
N HIS A 314 5.59 -16.32 -2.53
CA HIS A 314 6.93 -16.29 -3.10
C HIS A 314 6.95 -15.94 -4.60
N LEU A 315 5.85 -16.15 -5.33
CA LEU A 315 5.72 -15.77 -6.75
C LEU A 315 5.84 -14.25 -6.97
N TYR A 316 5.56 -13.43 -5.96
CA TYR A 316 5.76 -11.98 -6.04
C TYR A 316 7.21 -11.57 -5.77
N LYS A 317 7.97 -12.43 -5.08
CA LYS A 317 9.30 -12.07 -4.56
C LYS A 317 10.34 -12.13 -5.68
N PHE A 318 11.25 -11.17 -5.67
CA PHE A 318 12.41 -11.13 -6.55
C PHE A 318 13.65 -10.67 -5.79
N GLN A 319 14.83 -11.03 -6.31
CA GLN A 319 16.12 -10.59 -5.81
C GLN A 319 17.11 -10.45 -6.97
N PRO A 320 18.18 -9.62 -6.85
CA PRO A 320 18.48 -8.70 -5.73
C PRO A 320 17.46 -7.54 -5.62
N PRO A 321 17.55 -6.66 -4.59
CA PRO A 321 16.73 -5.46 -4.52
C PRO A 321 16.80 -4.65 -5.83
N TRP A 322 15.65 -4.18 -6.30
CA TRP A 322 15.57 -3.50 -7.58
C TRP A 322 15.87 -2.02 -7.41
N ASN A 323 16.94 -1.55 -8.04
CA ASN A 323 17.29 -0.13 -8.06
C ASN A 323 16.42 0.61 -9.08
N MET A 324 15.64 1.59 -8.61
CA MET A 324 14.74 2.37 -9.46
C MET A 324 15.48 3.32 -10.43
N GLN A 325 16.79 3.54 -10.27
CA GLN A 325 17.62 4.34 -11.20
C GLN A 325 17.03 5.73 -11.52
N GLY A 326 16.44 6.38 -10.51
CA GLY A 326 15.78 7.70 -10.64
C GLY A 326 14.37 7.68 -11.22
N GLN A 327 13.81 6.50 -11.53
CA GLN A 327 12.40 6.36 -11.88
C GLN A 327 11.51 6.49 -10.64
N ARG A 328 10.31 7.05 -10.85
CA ARG A 328 9.34 7.26 -9.76
C ARG A 328 8.77 5.93 -9.28
N ILE A 329 8.59 5.80 -7.97
CA ILE A 329 7.81 4.75 -7.31
C ILE A 329 6.84 5.38 -6.32
N ARG A 330 5.72 4.71 -6.02
CA ARG A 330 4.77 5.14 -5.00
C ARG A 330 5.33 4.88 -3.61
N ILE A 331 5.09 5.82 -2.70
CA ILE A 331 5.62 5.77 -1.33
C ILE A 331 4.68 5.12 -0.32
N ASN A 332 3.86 4.15 -0.75
CA ASN A 332 2.82 3.57 0.09
C ASN A 332 3.35 2.80 1.31
N CYS A 333 4.51 2.15 1.15
CA CYS A 333 5.21 1.48 2.25
C CYS A 333 6.72 1.53 1.99
N LEU A 334 7.48 2.24 2.82
CA LEU A 334 8.94 2.40 2.65
C LEU A 334 9.68 2.59 3.97
N ALA A 335 10.96 2.26 3.97
CA ALA A 335 11.92 2.55 5.04
C ALA A 335 12.92 3.63 4.61
N ILE A 336 13.16 4.59 5.51
CA ILE A 336 14.14 5.68 5.35
C ILE A 336 14.81 5.99 6.69
N LEU A 337 16.09 6.38 6.67
CA LEU A 337 16.78 6.79 7.88
C LEU A 337 16.44 8.26 8.20
N GLY A 338 16.11 8.56 9.45
CA GLY A 338 15.81 9.92 9.89
C GLY A 338 16.98 10.89 9.66
N ASP A 339 18.21 10.42 9.82
CA ASP A 339 19.43 11.16 9.47
C ASP A 339 19.44 11.60 8.00
N ASP A 340 19.05 10.70 7.08
CA ASP A 340 19.00 11.02 5.65
C ASP A 340 17.98 12.11 5.32
N VAL A 341 16.89 12.20 6.08
CA VAL A 341 15.90 13.27 5.94
C VAL A 341 16.43 14.58 6.54
N LEU A 342 16.98 14.53 7.76
CA LEU A 342 17.49 15.70 8.47
C LEU A 342 18.66 16.37 7.74
N ASP A 343 19.55 15.58 7.13
CA ASP A 343 20.71 16.08 6.38
C ASP A 343 20.33 16.79 5.07
N THR A 344 19.04 16.76 4.69
CA THR A 344 18.51 17.45 3.50
C THR A 344 17.81 18.77 3.81
N ASP A 345 17.87 19.23 5.06
CA ASP A 345 17.23 20.46 5.51
C ASP A 345 15.70 20.43 5.29
N VAL A 346 15.05 19.40 5.87
CA VAL A 346 13.60 19.13 5.75
C VAL A 346 12.70 20.31 6.15
N GLU A 347 13.18 21.22 6.98
CA GLU A 347 12.45 22.45 7.31
C GLU A 347 12.26 23.36 6.10
N HIS A 348 13.22 23.37 5.17
CA HIS A 348 13.26 24.23 3.98
C HIS A 348 12.99 23.48 2.68
N TRP A 349 12.40 22.27 2.74
CA TRP A 349 11.89 21.62 1.54
C TRP A 349 10.86 22.51 0.83
N PRO A 350 10.83 22.56 -0.52
CA PRO A 350 9.96 23.46 -1.25
C PRO A 350 8.46 23.21 -0.96
N ASP A 351 7.70 24.28 -0.70
CA ASP A 351 6.26 24.18 -0.40
C ASP A 351 5.40 23.67 -1.57
N ASN A 352 5.95 23.59 -2.79
CA ASN A 352 5.24 23.09 -3.97
C ASN A 352 5.58 21.64 -4.32
N ARG A 353 6.26 20.90 -3.42
CA ARG A 353 6.65 19.50 -3.62
C ARG A 353 6.11 18.65 -2.48
N GLY A 354 5.42 17.57 -2.83
CA GLY A 354 4.97 16.58 -1.85
C GLY A 354 6.12 15.74 -1.29
N ASP A 355 5.84 14.93 -0.28
CA ASP A 355 6.82 13.97 0.24
C ASP A 355 7.23 12.94 -0.82
N GLU A 356 6.29 12.41 -1.62
CA GLU A 356 6.61 11.52 -2.75
C GLU A 356 7.60 12.19 -3.71
N ASP A 357 7.33 13.43 -4.10
CA ASP A 357 8.21 14.20 -4.98
C ASP A 357 9.63 14.35 -4.41
N MET A 358 9.73 14.70 -3.13
CA MET A 358 11.01 14.87 -2.47
C MET A 358 11.76 13.55 -2.30
N ILE A 359 11.09 12.51 -1.79
CA ILE A 359 11.71 11.27 -1.34
C ILE A 359 12.07 10.33 -2.49
N VAL A 360 11.29 10.30 -3.58
CA VAL A 360 11.55 9.36 -4.68
C VAL A 360 12.15 9.99 -5.92
N LEU A 361 12.09 11.32 -6.07
CA LEU A 361 12.66 12.01 -7.24
C LEU A 361 13.73 13.04 -6.87
N ASP A 362 13.36 14.10 -6.16
CA ASP A 362 14.20 15.28 -6.06
C ASP A 362 15.46 15.02 -5.22
N LEU A 363 15.29 14.44 -4.03
CA LEU A 363 16.41 14.13 -3.13
C LEU A 363 17.25 12.96 -3.67
N PRO A 364 16.69 11.83 -4.12
CA PRO A 364 17.49 10.78 -4.75
C PRO A 364 18.34 11.27 -5.92
N LYS A 365 17.79 12.14 -6.78
CA LYS A 365 18.52 12.73 -7.90
C LYS A 365 19.57 13.72 -7.42
N LYS A 366 19.23 14.64 -6.51
CA LYS A 366 20.16 15.65 -5.98
C LYS A 366 21.36 15.00 -5.28
N LEU A 367 21.09 13.97 -4.49
CA LEU A 367 22.10 13.28 -3.68
C LEU A 367 22.81 12.14 -4.43
N GLN A 368 22.33 11.74 -5.61
CA GLN A 368 22.77 10.53 -6.32
C GLN A 368 22.60 9.25 -5.47
N ARG A 369 21.51 9.20 -4.69
CA ARG A 369 21.19 8.11 -3.75
C ARG A 369 19.85 7.50 -4.14
N HIS A 370 19.85 6.51 -5.02
CA HIS A 370 18.60 6.00 -5.61
C HIS A 370 17.71 5.28 -4.59
N VAL A 371 16.42 5.19 -4.91
CA VAL A 371 15.47 4.34 -4.17
C VAL A 371 15.62 2.89 -4.62
N LEU A 372 15.65 1.97 -3.66
CA LEU A 372 15.59 0.54 -3.90
C LEU A 372 14.18 0.00 -3.64
N VAL A 373 13.82 -1.09 -4.30
CA VAL A 373 12.66 -1.92 -3.97
C VAL A 373 13.17 -3.23 -3.40
N GLU A 374 12.85 -3.50 -2.13
CA GLU A 374 13.15 -4.79 -1.52
C GLU A 374 12.11 -5.82 -1.99
N GLY A 375 12.49 -6.63 -2.98
CA GLY A 375 11.59 -7.59 -3.63
C GLY A 375 10.98 -8.64 -2.70
N ARG A 376 11.60 -8.93 -1.55
CA ARG A 376 11.04 -9.87 -0.56
C ARG A 376 10.02 -9.23 0.39
N ALA A 377 10.02 -7.91 0.52
CA ALA A 377 9.17 -7.20 1.47
C ALA A 377 7.78 -6.94 0.88
N LEU A 378 6.87 -7.91 0.99
CA LEU A 378 5.56 -7.80 0.36
C LEU A 378 4.58 -6.96 1.20
N ALA A 379 3.89 -6.03 0.54
CA ALA A 379 2.77 -5.26 1.10
C ALA A 379 1.68 -5.09 0.05
N ALA A 380 0.41 -4.90 0.43
CA ALA A 380 -0.68 -4.66 -0.52
C ALA A 380 -1.32 -3.29 -0.28
N HIS A 381 -1.30 -2.46 -1.32
CA HIS A 381 -1.96 -1.15 -1.32
C HIS A 381 -3.35 -1.27 -1.95
N PHE A 382 -4.39 -0.75 -1.28
CA PHE A 382 -5.76 -1.01 -1.68
C PHE A 382 -6.18 -0.29 -2.97
N ASN A 383 -6.24 1.04 -2.99
CA ASN A 383 -6.73 1.72 -4.19
C ASN A 383 -6.12 3.11 -4.37
N PHE A 384 -5.68 3.42 -5.59
CA PHE A 384 -5.38 4.79 -5.97
C PHE A 384 -6.68 5.58 -6.22
N MET A 385 -6.54 6.91 -6.37
CA MET A 385 -7.65 7.82 -6.61
C MET A 385 -8.55 7.40 -7.79
N HIS A 386 -7.95 7.01 -8.93
CA HIS A 386 -8.69 6.56 -10.12
C HIS A 386 -9.31 5.17 -9.98
N GLN A 387 -8.86 4.39 -9.00
CA GLN A 387 -9.37 3.06 -8.70
C GLN A 387 -10.53 3.10 -7.69
N ALA A 388 -11.22 4.23 -7.52
CA ALA A 388 -12.27 4.40 -6.50
C ALA A 388 -13.36 3.33 -6.56
N ASN A 389 -13.68 2.85 -7.77
CA ASN A 389 -14.63 1.76 -8.03
C ASN A 389 -14.25 0.43 -7.36
N LEU A 390 -13.01 0.22 -6.95
CA LEU A 390 -12.59 -0.96 -6.19
C LEU A 390 -13.35 -1.11 -4.87
N THR A 391 -13.83 0.00 -4.30
CA THR A 391 -14.65 0.01 -3.07
C THR A 391 -16.02 -0.66 -3.24
N SER A 392 -16.48 -0.86 -4.48
CA SER A 392 -17.69 -1.63 -4.78
C SER A 392 -17.47 -3.15 -4.73
N THR A 393 -16.24 -3.61 -4.52
CA THR A 393 -15.95 -5.04 -4.33
C THR A 393 -16.03 -5.46 -2.87
N ASP A 394 -16.09 -6.76 -2.60
CA ASP A 394 -16.02 -7.32 -1.23
C ASP A 394 -14.60 -7.37 -0.66
N LEU A 395 -13.57 -6.86 -1.38
CA LEU A 395 -12.16 -6.99 -1.02
C LEU A 395 -11.82 -6.43 0.38
N LEU A 396 -12.34 -5.27 0.77
CA LEU A 396 -12.10 -4.75 2.13
C LEU A 396 -12.66 -5.69 3.19
N SER A 397 -13.84 -6.27 2.96
CA SER A 397 -14.43 -7.25 3.87
C SER A 397 -13.58 -8.52 3.95
N ARG A 398 -13.02 -8.98 2.82
CA ARG A 398 -12.09 -10.12 2.78
C ARG A 398 -10.79 -9.84 3.52
N TYR A 399 -10.17 -8.68 3.31
CA TYR A 399 -8.96 -8.29 4.04
C TYR A 399 -9.21 -8.18 5.55
N ASN A 400 -10.36 -7.62 5.94
CA ASN A 400 -10.77 -7.56 7.34
C ASN A 400 -11.01 -8.96 7.93
N ALA A 401 -11.65 -9.87 7.18
CA ALA A 401 -11.88 -11.24 7.61
C ALA A 401 -10.55 -12.01 7.78
N TYR A 402 -9.64 -11.92 6.80
CA TYR A 402 -8.30 -12.50 6.89
C TYR A 402 -7.53 -11.94 8.10
N ALA A 403 -7.51 -10.62 8.28
CA ALA A 403 -6.79 -10.00 9.39
C ALA A 403 -7.34 -10.47 10.74
N LYS A 404 -8.67 -10.52 10.90
CA LYS A 404 -9.33 -11.01 12.12
C LYS A 404 -9.02 -12.48 12.40
N GLU A 405 -8.96 -13.31 11.35
CA GLU A 405 -8.67 -14.74 11.49
C GLU A 405 -7.19 -15.03 11.80
N MET A 406 -6.26 -14.33 11.12
CA MET A 406 -4.86 -14.74 11.05
C MET A 406 -3.88 -13.80 11.78
N ILE A 407 -4.24 -12.52 11.96
CA ILE A 407 -3.28 -11.46 12.29
C ILE A 407 -3.61 -10.77 13.61
N CYS A 408 -4.85 -10.35 13.80
CA CYS A 408 -5.28 -9.53 14.92
C CYS A 408 -5.12 -10.25 16.25
N LYS A 409 -4.55 -9.54 17.24
CA LYS A 409 -4.57 -10.02 18.62
C LYS A 409 -5.97 -9.88 19.22
N PRO A 410 -6.40 -10.80 20.10
CA PRO A 410 -7.61 -10.62 20.90
C PRO A 410 -7.58 -9.25 21.59
N PRO A 411 -8.73 -8.57 21.72
CA PRO A 411 -8.79 -7.29 22.42
C PRO A 411 -8.30 -7.45 23.87
N PRO A 412 -7.61 -6.45 24.43
CA PRO A 412 -7.20 -6.48 25.83
C PRO A 412 -8.43 -6.64 26.74
N LYS A 413 -8.32 -7.49 27.77
CA LYS A 413 -9.41 -7.65 28.74
C LYS A 413 -9.71 -6.29 29.39
N PRO A 414 -10.98 -5.92 29.60
CA PRO A 414 -11.30 -4.70 30.34
C PRO A 414 -10.58 -4.72 31.68
N THR A 415 -9.79 -3.69 31.98
CA THR A 415 -9.29 -3.46 33.32
C THR A 415 -10.51 -3.39 34.24
N GLN A 416 -10.66 -4.35 35.14
CA GLN A 416 -11.68 -4.26 36.18
C GLN A 416 -11.38 -2.97 36.95
N GLN A 417 -12.20 -1.94 36.74
CA GLN A 417 -12.18 -0.79 37.63
C GLN A 417 -12.41 -1.33 39.05
N PRO A 418 -11.55 -1.00 40.03
CA PRO A 418 -11.80 -1.42 41.40
C PRO A 418 -13.20 -0.93 41.78
N LYS A 419 -14.06 -1.85 42.22
CA LYS A 419 -15.39 -1.50 42.73
C LYS A 419 -15.22 -0.37 43.74
N PRO A 420 -16.00 0.73 43.66
CA PRO A 420 -15.90 1.79 44.64
C PRO A 420 -16.06 1.20 46.04
N ASN A 421 -15.11 1.51 46.90
CA ASN A 421 -15.09 1.07 48.29
C ASN A 421 -16.42 1.53 48.93
N PRO A 422 -17.23 0.65 49.54
CA PRO A 422 -18.51 1.07 50.11
C PRO A 422 -18.27 2.18 51.14
N ASN A 423 -19.00 3.29 50.98
CA ASN A 423 -18.86 4.50 51.79
C ASN A 423 -18.80 4.14 53.30
N PRO A 424 -17.70 4.45 54.01
CA PRO A 424 -17.56 4.17 55.43
C PRO A 424 -18.67 4.77 56.30
N GLU A 425 -19.30 5.87 55.87
CA GLU A 425 -20.41 6.50 56.60
C GLU A 425 -21.67 5.64 56.60
N LEU A 426 -21.99 4.96 55.49
CA LEU A 426 -23.16 4.08 55.41
C LEU A 426 -23.04 2.89 56.39
N LYS A 427 -21.81 2.39 56.62
CA LYS A 427 -21.55 1.35 57.63
C LYS A 427 -21.69 1.85 59.06
N LYS A 428 -21.36 3.13 59.34
CA LYS A 428 -21.52 3.72 60.68
C LYS A 428 -22.99 3.93 61.02
N GLU A 429 -23.82 4.36 60.07
CA GLU A 429 -25.27 4.51 60.29
C GLU A 429 -25.95 3.16 60.53
N GLN A 430 -25.65 2.15 59.70
CA GLN A 430 -26.20 0.80 59.88
C GLN A 430 -25.78 0.16 61.21
N LYS A 431 -24.58 0.47 61.72
CA LYS A 431 -24.13 0.00 63.03
C LYS A 431 -24.84 0.71 64.19
N LYS A 432 -25.02 2.03 64.10
CA LYS A 432 -25.77 2.82 65.12
C LYS A 432 -27.24 2.43 65.19
N GLU A 433 -27.87 2.10 64.06
CA GLU A 433 -29.26 1.66 64.04
C GLU A 433 -29.46 0.27 64.67
N LYS A 434 -28.48 -0.62 64.51
CA LYS A 434 -28.46 -1.93 65.17
C LYS A 434 -28.24 -1.86 66.68
N GLU A 435 -27.52 -0.86 67.19
CA GLU A 435 -27.30 -0.67 68.64
C GLU A 435 -28.48 0.04 69.33
N ARG A 436 -29.41 0.63 68.56
CA ARG A 436 -30.63 1.27 69.10
C ARG A 436 -31.84 0.34 69.19
N ARG A 437 -31.78 -0.83 68.54
CA ARG A 437 -32.77 -1.91 68.69
C ARG A 437 -32.24 -2.92 69.69
#